data_AF-A0A171ARB2-F1
#
_entry.id   AF-A0A171ARB2-F1
#
_cell.length_a   1.000
_cell.length_b   1.000
_cell.length_c   1.000
_cell.angle_alpha   90.00
_cell.angle_beta   90.00
_cell.angle_gamma   90.00
#
_symmetry.space_group_name_H-M   'P 1'
#
loop_
_entity.id
_entity.type
_entity.pdbx_description
1 polymer ?
#
loop_
_entity_poly.entity_id
_entity_poly.type
_entity_poly.pdbx_seq_one_letter_code
_entity_poly.pdbx_strand_id
1 'polypeptide(L)'
;MTEQEEDEELLAENNTATKTVARFDTSPFYIKNGELRDYQIRGLNWMISLYEHGINGILADEMGLGKTLQTISLLGYMKHYRNIPGPHMVIVPKSTLANWMNEFKKWCPSLRAVCLIGDQEARNAFIRDTLMPGEWDV
;
A
#
# COMPACT_ATOMS: atom_id res chain seq x y z
N MET A 1 -25.12 8.62 13.40
CA MET A 1 -23.77 8.85 12.90
C MET A 1 -23.45 7.70 11.98
N THR A 2 -23.21 8.01 10.71
CA THR A 2 -22.75 7.02 9.72
C THR A 2 -21.23 6.88 9.82
N GLU A 3 -20.66 5.74 9.42
CA GLU A 3 -19.20 5.51 9.39
C GLU A 3 -18.44 6.63 8.65
N GLN A 4 -19.04 7.18 7.58
CA GLN A 4 -18.49 8.32 6.86
C GLN A 4 -18.45 9.61 7.70
N GLU A 5 -19.48 9.86 8.50
CA GLU A 5 -19.53 11.04 9.38
C GLU A 5 -18.47 10.92 10.48
N GLU A 6 -18.25 9.73 11.03
CA GLU A 6 -17.22 9.47 12.06
C GLU A 6 -15.80 9.69 11.53
N ASP A 7 -15.52 9.18 10.33
CA ASP A 7 -14.23 9.37 9.67
C ASP A 7 -13.96 10.85 9.34
N GLU A 8 -14.99 11.59 8.91
CA GLU A 8 -14.87 13.02 8.60
C GLU A 8 -14.58 13.87 9.85
N GLU A 9 -15.22 13.56 10.99
CA GLU A 9 -14.95 14.24 12.26
C GLU A 9 -13.50 14.02 12.73
N LEU A 10 -13.01 12.77 12.69
CA LEU A 10 -11.63 12.43 13.08
C LEU A 10 -10.58 13.14 12.22
N LEU A 11 -10.83 13.29 10.91
CA LEU A 11 -9.94 14.00 10.00
C LEU A 11 -9.93 15.51 10.29
N ALA A 12 -11.09 16.08 10.67
CA ALA A 12 -11.22 17.51 10.97
C ALA A 12 -10.47 17.92 12.25
N GLU A 13 -10.35 17.02 13.23
CA GLU A 13 -9.69 17.29 14.51
C GLU A 13 -8.15 17.47 14.39
N ASN A 14 -7.49 16.85 13.40
CA ASN A 14 -6.02 16.83 13.26
C ASN A 14 -5.44 17.91 12.33
N ASN A 15 -6.13 19.05 12.19
CA ASN A 15 -5.84 20.07 11.18
C ASN A 15 -4.45 20.74 11.34
N THR A 16 -3.43 20.17 10.70
CA THR A 16 -2.09 20.79 10.54
C THR A 16 -1.73 20.86 9.06
N ALA A 17 -1.82 22.07 8.50
CA ALA A 17 -1.35 22.50 7.19
C ALA A 17 -1.89 21.73 5.97
N THR A 18 -2.71 22.41 5.18
CA THR A 18 -3.20 22.07 3.84
C THR A 18 -2.07 21.72 2.86
N LYS A 19 -1.59 20.47 2.90
CA LYS A 19 -0.91 19.85 1.76
C LYS A 19 -1.97 19.48 0.74
N THR A 20 -1.70 19.78 -0.53
CA THR A 20 -2.57 19.38 -1.64
C THR A 20 -2.66 17.84 -1.66
N VAL A 21 -3.74 17.30 -1.11
CA VAL A 21 -3.99 15.86 -1.07
C VAL A 21 -4.25 15.42 -2.50
N ALA A 22 -3.38 14.57 -3.06
CA ALA A 22 -3.63 14.00 -4.37
C ALA A 22 -4.85 13.07 -4.25
N ARG A 23 -5.91 13.41 -4.96
CA ARG A 23 -7.15 12.64 -5.03
C ARG A 23 -7.27 12.04 -6.42
N PHE A 24 -7.55 10.75 -6.48
CA PHE A 24 -7.72 10.01 -7.72
C PHE A 24 -9.21 9.90 -8.05
N ASP A 25 -9.60 10.32 -9.25
CA ASP A 25 -10.94 10.05 -9.81
C ASP A 25 -10.95 8.78 -10.68
N THR A 26 -9.78 8.38 -11.17
CA THR A 26 -9.56 7.19 -12.00
C THR A 26 -8.39 6.36 -11.48
N SER A 27 -8.24 5.13 -11.98
CA SER A 27 -7.10 4.28 -11.65
C SER A 27 -5.76 5.01 -11.88
N PRO A 28 -4.83 5.03 -10.91
CA PRO A 28 -3.55 5.72 -11.05
C PRO A 28 -2.69 5.13 -12.18
N PHE A 29 -1.89 5.98 -12.85
CA PHE A 29 -1.08 5.56 -14.01
C PHE A 29 -0.06 4.45 -13.71
N TYR A 30 0.39 4.32 -12.46
CA TYR A 30 1.37 3.32 -12.05
C TYR A 30 0.76 1.94 -11.83
N ILE A 31 -0.57 1.84 -11.76
CA ILE A 31 -1.27 0.56 -11.77
C ILE A 31 -1.37 0.05 -13.20
N LYS A 32 -0.92 -1.19 -13.40
CA LYS A 32 -0.81 -1.86 -14.70
C LYS A 32 -1.67 -3.12 -14.73
N ASN A 33 -1.92 -3.61 -15.94
CA ASN A 33 -2.62 -4.88 -16.18
C ASN A 33 -4.05 -4.95 -15.62
N GLY A 34 -4.72 -3.80 -15.58
CA GLY A 34 -6.12 -3.59 -15.22
C GLY A 34 -6.31 -2.23 -14.53
N GLU A 35 -7.51 -2.00 -13.99
CA GLU A 35 -7.90 -0.74 -13.37
C GLU A 35 -8.56 -0.98 -12.01
N LEU A 36 -8.42 0.00 -11.10
CA LEU A 36 -9.16 0.01 -9.84
C LEU A 36 -10.64 0.27 -10.12
N ARG A 37 -11.50 -0.46 -9.42
CA ARG A 37 -12.94 -0.15 -9.38
C ARG A 37 -13.20 1.09 -8.54
N ASP A 38 -14.33 1.77 -8.75
CA ASP A 38 -14.66 3.02 -8.05
C ASP A 38 -14.60 2.92 -6.52
N TYR A 39 -15.03 1.80 -5.94
CA TYR A 39 -14.93 1.58 -4.50
C TYR A 39 -13.48 1.40 -4.03
N GLN A 40 -12.59 0.84 -4.87
CA GLN A 40 -11.17 0.71 -4.58
C GLN A 40 -10.45 2.05 -4.70
N ILE A 41 -10.88 2.90 -5.63
CA ILE A 41 -10.41 4.30 -5.74
C ILE A 41 -10.80 5.08 -4.48
N ARG A 42 -12.04 4.92 -4.01
CA ARG A 42 -12.48 5.50 -2.73
C ARG A 42 -11.65 5.01 -1.55
N GLY A 43 -11.42 3.69 -1.44
CA GLY A 43 -10.55 3.11 -0.40
C GLY A 43 -9.10 3.62 -0.47
N LEU A 44 -8.54 3.77 -1.68
CA LEU A 44 -7.22 4.38 -1.87
C LEU A 44 -7.19 5.84 -1.39
N ASN A 45 -8.14 6.66 -1.81
CA ASN A 45 -8.22 8.06 -1.39
C ASN A 45 -8.39 8.21 0.13
N TRP A 46 -9.18 7.32 0.75
CA TRP A 46 -9.32 7.26 2.20
C TRP A 46 -7.98 6.96 2.89
N MET A 47 -7.25 5.93 2.45
CA MET A 47 -5.92 5.62 3.00
C MET A 47 -4.90 6.75 2.78
N ILE A 48 -4.96 7.44 1.64
CA ILE A 48 -4.12 8.62 1.40
C ILE A 48 -4.46 9.72 2.40
N SER A 49 -5.76 10.00 2.63
CA SER A 49 -6.20 10.98 3.61
C SER A 49 -5.66 10.67 5.01
N LEU A 50 -5.79 9.42 5.45
CA LEU A 50 -5.24 8.99 6.74
C LEU A 50 -3.74 9.26 6.86
N TYR A 51 -2.96 8.90 5.82
CA TYR A 51 -1.53 9.16 5.79
C TYR A 51 -1.20 10.66 5.87
N GLU A 52 -1.92 11.51 5.15
CA GLU A 52 -1.69 12.97 5.18
C GLU A 52 -1.93 13.60 6.55
N HIS A 53 -2.90 13.07 7.28
CA HIS A 53 -3.24 13.54 8.63
C HIS A 53 -2.42 12.84 9.72
N GLY A 54 -1.52 11.92 9.36
CA GLY A 54 -0.72 11.15 10.32
C GLY A 54 -1.54 10.18 11.17
N ILE A 55 -2.69 9.73 10.65
CA ILE A 55 -3.62 8.83 11.32
C ILE A 55 -3.42 7.41 10.77
N ASN A 56 -3.48 6.41 11.64
CA ASN A 56 -3.48 5.00 11.24
C ASN A 56 -4.91 4.53 10.92
N GLY A 57 -5.05 3.56 10.01
CA GLY A 57 -6.36 3.04 9.63
C GLY A 57 -6.44 1.52 9.64
N ILE A 58 -7.67 1.01 9.73
CA ILE A 58 -8.00 -0.40 9.57
C ILE A 58 -8.88 -0.53 8.33
N LEU A 59 -8.34 -1.10 7.25
CA LEU A 59 -9.12 -1.40 6.04
C LEU A 59 -9.90 -2.70 6.24
N ALA A 60 -11.17 -2.59 6.65
CA ALA A 60 -12.02 -3.72 7.06
C ALA A 60 -13.05 -4.17 6.00
N ASP A 61 -12.82 -3.84 4.73
CA ASP A 61 -13.64 -4.28 3.59
C ASP A 61 -13.92 -5.79 3.61
N GLU A 62 -15.06 -6.20 3.04
CA GLU A 62 -15.41 -7.62 2.85
C GLU A 62 -14.30 -8.39 2.08
N MET A 63 -14.21 -9.70 2.34
CA MET A 63 -13.29 -10.57 1.61
C MET A 63 -13.63 -10.56 0.11
N GLY A 64 -12.61 -10.47 -0.75
CA GLY A 64 -12.81 -10.43 -2.20
C GLY A 64 -12.90 -9.03 -2.82
N LEU A 65 -13.03 -7.95 -2.02
CA LEU A 65 -13.02 -6.57 -2.52
C LEU A 65 -11.63 -6.04 -2.95
N GLY A 66 -10.61 -6.91 -2.95
CA GLY A 66 -9.29 -6.57 -3.48
C GLY A 66 -8.49 -5.62 -2.59
N LYS A 67 -8.56 -5.81 -1.26
CA LYS A 67 -7.72 -5.08 -0.28
C LYS A 67 -6.23 -5.08 -0.66
N THR A 68 -5.71 -6.21 -1.15
CA THR A 68 -4.33 -6.30 -1.66
C THR A 68 -4.02 -5.27 -2.75
N LEU A 69 -4.90 -5.12 -3.74
CA LEU A 69 -4.73 -4.14 -4.81
C LEU A 69 -4.80 -2.70 -4.26
N GLN A 70 -5.72 -2.43 -3.34
CA GLN A 70 -5.80 -1.12 -2.68
C GLN A 70 -4.49 -0.80 -1.92
N THR A 71 -3.96 -1.76 -1.15
CA THR A 71 -2.69 -1.60 -0.41
C THR A 71 -1.50 -1.39 -1.36
N ILE A 72 -1.38 -2.19 -2.42
CA ILE A 72 -0.32 -2.00 -3.44
C ILE A 72 -0.44 -0.61 -4.08
N SER A 73 -1.67 -0.14 -4.30
CA SER A 73 -1.92 1.19 -4.88
C SER A 73 -1.48 2.32 -3.97
N LEU A 74 -1.61 2.15 -2.65
CA LEU A 74 -1.09 3.09 -1.66
C LEU A 74 0.46 3.11 -1.68
N LEU A 75 1.12 1.96 -1.74
CA LEU A 75 2.59 1.91 -1.85
C LEU A 75 3.09 2.54 -3.15
N GLY A 76 2.36 2.34 -4.25
CA GLY A 76 2.62 3.03 -5.51
C GLY A 76 2.46 4.54 -5.40
N TYR A 77 1.45 5.01 -4.66
CA TYR A 77 1.28 6.43 -4.36
C TYR A 77 2.49 7.00 -3.62
N MET A 78 2.97 6.30 -2.58
CA MET A 78 4.17 6.71 -1.84
C MET A 78 5.38 6.87 -2.76
N LYS A 79 5.60 5.92 -3.66
CA LYS A 79 6.70 5.98 -4.62
C LYS A 79 6.56 7.11 -5.63
N HIS A 80 5.43 7.22 -6.32
CA HIS A 80 5.28 8.06 -7.50
C HIS A 80 4.84 9.50 -7.21
N TYR A 81 4.14 9.74 -6.10
CA TYR A 81 3.63 11.07 -5.73
C TYR A 81 4.34 11.66 -4.51
N ARG A 82 4.81 10.81 -3.57
CA ARG A 82 5.57 11.28 -2.40
C ARG A 82 7.08 11.15 -2.54
N ASN A 83 7.56 10.49 -3.60
CA ASN A 83 8.98 10.19 -3.79
C ASN A 83 9.55 9.40 -2.59
N ILE A 84 8.74 8.53 -1.99
CA ILE A 84 9.07 7.62 -0.89
C ILE A 84 8.93 6.19 -1.39
N PRO A 85 9.94 5.64 -2.10
CA PRO A 85 9.88 4.30 -2.65
C PRO A 85 9.93 3.20 -1.59
N GLY A 86 10.50 3.47 -0.40
CA GLY A 86 10.68 2.49 0.68
C GLY A 86 11.63 3.01 1.77
N PRO A 87 11.97 2.17 2.77
CA PRO A 87 11.55 0.77 2.90
C PRO A 87 10.13 0.64 3.46
N HIS A 88 9.29 -0.17 2.82
CA HIS A 88 7.97 -0.56 3.33
C HIS A 88 8.00 -2.02 3.79
N MET A 89 7.20 -2.40 4.79
CA MET A 89 7.12 -3.79 5.26
C MET A 89 5.68 -4.27 5.28
N VAL A 90 5.40 -5.36 4.57
CA VAL A 90 4.09 -6.01 4.57
C VAL A 90 4.20 -7.39 5.22
N ILE A 91 3.49 -7.58 6.33
CA ILE A 91 3.44 -8.86 7.04
C ILE A 91 2.17 -9.61 6.63
N VAL A 92 2.34 -10.85 6.17
CA VAL A 92 1.24 -11.67 5.65
C VAL A 92 1.37 -13.11 6.12
N PRO A 93 0.27 -13.89 6.19
CA PRO A 93 0.35 -15.33 6.40
C PRO A 93 1.23 -16.02 5.35
N LYS A 94 1.98 -17.05 5.76
CA LYS A 94 2.89 -17.77 4.84
C LYS A 94 2.19 -18.26 3.57
N SER A 95 0.93 -18.69 3.67
CA SER A 95 0.14 -19.20 2.54
C SER A 95 -0.16 -18.15 1.47
N THR A 96 -0.10 -16.86 1.79
CA THR A 96 -0.44 -15.77 0.85
C THR A 96 0.78 -15.05 0.28
N LEU A 97 2.01 -15.36 0.74
CA LEU A 97 3.24 -14.73 0.26
C LEU A 97 3.38 -14.78 -1.27
N ALA A 98 3.18 -15.96 -1.87
CA ALA A 98 3.27 -16.13 -3.32
C ALA A 98 2.22 -15.28 -4.07
N ASN A 99 1.01 -15.15 -3.50
CA ASN A 99 -0.02 -14.30 -4.06
C ASN A 99 0.41 -12.82 -4.03
N TRP A 100 0.91 -12.33 -2.89
CA TRP A 100 1.38 -10.95 -2.78
C TRP A 100 2.48 -10.63 -3.79
N MET A 101 3.47 -11.51 -3.95
CA MET A 101 4.54 -11.31 -4.95
C MET A 101 4.00 -11.25 -6.39
N ASN A 102 3.02 -12.10 -6.71
CA ASN A 102 2.37 -12.07 -8.02
C ASN A 102 1.56 -10.79 -8.23
N GLU A 103 0.85 -10.32 -7.20
CA GLU A 103 0.05 -9.09 -7.25
C GLU A 103 0.95 -7.85 -7.40
N PHE A 104 2.09 -7.78 -6.71
CA PHE A 104 3.09 -6.71 -6.92
C PHE A 104 3.57 -6.70 -8.37
N LYS A 105 4.01 -7.86 -8.90
CA LYS A 105 4.49 -8.00 -10.28
C LYS A 105 3.42 -7.64 -11.30
N LYS A 106 2.16 -8.00 -11.03
CA LYS A 106 1.02 -7.75 -11.92
C LYS A 106 0.62 -6.28 -11.91
N TRP A 107 0.31 -5.75 -10.73
CA TRP A 107 -0.36 -4.44 -10.61
C TRP A 107 0.61 -3.28 -10.55
N CYS A 108 1.77 -3.44 -9.91
CA CYS A 108 2.73 -2.35 -9.77
C CYS A 108 4.17 -2.86 -9.96
N PRO A 109 4.56 -3.28 -11.18
CA PRO A 109 5.90 -3.81 -11.45
C PRO A 109 7.03 -2.79 -11.20
N SER A 110 6.67 -1.52 -11.05
CA SER A 110 7.63 -0.48 -10.65
C SER A 110 8.10 -0.64 -9.20
N LEU A 111 7.36 -1.31 -8.31
CA LEU A 111 7.77 -1.58 -6.94
C LEU A 111 8.62 -2.86 -6.90
N ARG A 112 9.85 -2.74 -6.40
CA ARG A 112 10.75 -3.88 -6.18
C ARG A 112 10.40 -4.57 -4.87
N ALA A 113 9.44 -5.50 -4.93
CA ALA A 113 9.06 -6.33 -3.79
C ALA A 113 10.04 -7.49 -3.59
N VAL A 114 10.39 -7.79 -2.34
CA VAL A 114 11.20 -8.95 -1.97
C VAL A 114 10.50 -9.80 -0.90
N CYS A 115 10.81 -11.10 -0.82
CA CYS A 115 10.12 -12.03 0.07
C CYS A 115 11.12 -12.78 0.96
N LEU A 116 11.03 -12.55 2.27
CA LEU A 116 11.81 -13.27 3.26
C LEU A 116 11.13 -14.62 3.60
N ILE A 117 11.61 -15.69 2.99
CA ILE A 117 11.15 -17.07 3.22
C ILE A 117 12.32 -18.04 3.15
N GLY A 118 12.19 -19.19 3.82
CA GLY A 118 13.17 -20.26 3.81
C GLY A 118 13.53 -20.74 5.21
N ASP A 119 14.44 -21.70 5.25
CA ASP A 119 15.09 -22.13 6.48
C ASP A 119 16.07 -21.05 7.00
N GLN A 120 16.75 -21.36 8.10
CA GLN A 120 17.66 -20.40 8.74
C GLN A 120 18.81 -19.98 7.83
N GLU A 121 19.37 -20.91 7.06
CA GLU A 121 20.50 -20.64 6.18
C GLU A 121 20.08 -19.75 5.00
N ALA A 122 18.97 -20.08 4.33
CA ALA A 122 18.40 -19.30 3.24
C ALA A 122 18.02 -17.88 3.70
N ARG A 123 17.41 -17.74 4.88
CA ARG A 123 17.08 -16.41 5.43
C ARG A 123 18.32 -15.60 5.75
N ASN A 124 19.36 -16.19 6.35
CA ASN A 124 20.60 -15.49 6.65
C ASN A 124 21.31 -15.00 5.37
N ALA A 125 21.36 -15.84 4.34
CA ALA A 125 21.91 -15.46 3.05
C ALA A 125 21.09 -14.32 2.41
N PHE A 126 19.77 -14.43 2.39
CA PHE A 126 18.89 -13.38 1.86
C PHE A 126 19.02 -12.06 2.63
N ILE A 127 19.14 -12.11 3.95
CA ILE A 127 19.33 -10.90 4.76
C ILE A 127 20.63 -10.20 4.35
N ARG A 128 21.73 -10.95 4.26
CA ARG A 128 23.05 -10.43 3.90
C ARG A 128 23.10 -9.90 2.46
N ASP A 129 22.56 -10.66 1.50
CA ASP A 129 22.78 -10.44 0.08
C ASP A 129 21.70 -9.58 -0.58
N THR A 130 20.50 -9.48 0.01
CA THR A 130 19.35 -8.76 -0.58
C THR A 130 18.81 -7.66 0.32
N LEU A 131 18.55 -7.94 1.62
CA LEU A 131 17.97 -6.93 2.53
C LEU A 131 18.97 -5.83 2.89
N MET A 132 20.20 -6.19 3.29
CA MET A 132 21.23 -5.24 3.74
C MET A 132 21.68 -4.24 2.67
N PRO A 133 21.82 -4.62 1.38
CA PRO A 133 22.11 -3.65 0.31
C PRO A 133 21.03 -2.59 0.09
N GLY A 134 19.78 -2.84 0.50
CA GLY A 134 18.70 -1.85 0.41
C GLY A 134 18.17 -1.58 -1.00
N GLU A 135 18.47 -2.44 -1.98
CA GLU A 135 18.00 -2.29 -3.37
C GLU A 135 16.57 -2.81 -3.59
N TRP A 136 15.68 -2.56 -2.64
CA TRP A 136 14.28 -3.01 -2.63
C TRP A 136 13.36 -1.90 -2.12
N ASP A 137 12.08 -2.02 -2.41
CA ASP A 137 11.05 -1.02 -2.08
C ASP A 137 10.10 -1.55 -0.99
N VAL A 138 9.73 -2.84 -1.07
CA VAL A 138 8.77 -3.54 -0.18
C VAL A 138 9.25 -4.92 0.22
#